data_AF-A0A7J3JEY1-F1
#
_entry.id   AF-A0A7J3JEY1-F1
#
_cell.length_a   1.000
_cell.length_b   1.000
_cell.length_c   1.000
_cell.angle_alpha   90.00
_cell.angle_beta   90.00
_cell.angle_gamma   90.00
#
_symmetry.space_group_name_H-M   'P 1'
#
loop_
_entity.id
_entity.type
_entity.pdbx_description
1 polymer ?
#
loop_
_entity_poly.entity_id
_entity_poly.type
_entity_poly.pdbx_seq_one_letter_code
_entity_poly.pdbx_strand_id
1 'polypeptide(L)'
;MEIRNLRKAVQTLNRKTAKPLVIALSALFIVSMFSATLTQPTQAATTLALHTQGSYILGSNGNVVYLRGVGIAGFAPNLILWGQGQGDAWANQWNYNPTTVMDQTFSALQNQWHVNMIRVFIYPSWWYRDNIAPSQESSSYASSTTPISTKAYLKTLCTEAAKYGIYVNIVPYMLTPSTSSFDKDPYATTNSVGAQGLPMSGWDSAAQRFLQDAGYGNNELGFWNWFWADMATTLKDQPNAIFEAWNEPQPGADNAPITSGYMQYLTTMYNAIRGTGSNHLIMMQWHMGWFPNGYGNDLSWCKQIATAIPTATNLVYTTHLYYYAPT
;
A
#
# COMPACT_ATOMS: atom_id res chain seq x y z
N MET A 1 -51.77 11.96 -21.54
CA MET A 1 -52.66 11.50 -22.64
C MET A 1 -52.50 9.99 -22.96
N GLU A 2 -51.81 9.19 -22.13
CA GLU A 2 -51.47 7.80 -22.48
C GLU A 2 -52.36 6.71 -21.82
N ILE A 3 -52.93 6.95 -20.64
CA ILE A 3 -53.72 5.93 -19.91
C ILE A 3 -55.04 5.58 -20.63
N ARG A 4 -55.60 6.50 -21.43
CA ARG A 4 -56.86 6.27 -22.18
C ARG A 4 -56.70 5.26 -23.33
N ASN A 5 -55.50 5.15 -23.90
CA ASN A 5 -55.23 4.26 -25.03
C ASN A 5 -54.99 2.81 -24.58
N LEU A 6 -54.38 2.61 -23.40
CA LEU A 6 -54.25 1.27 -22.81
C LEU A 6 -55.60 0.61 -22.50
N ARG A 7 -56.57 1.38 -21.98
CA ARG A 7 -57.90 0.85 -21.64
C ARG A 7 -58.67 0.32 -22.85
N LYS A 8 -58.59 1.00 -23.99
CA LYS A 8 -59.25 0.54 -25.23
C LYS A 8 -58.60 -0.72 -25.79
N ALA A 9 -57.27 -0.82 -25.77
CA ALA A 9 -56.55 -2.01 -26.23
C ALA A 9 -56.85 -3.26 -25.39
N VAL A 10 -57.04 -3.11 -24.07
CA VAL A 10 -57.40 -4.21 -23.17
C VAL A 10 -58.85 -4.69 -23.37
N GLN A 11 -59.76 -3.80 -23.79
CA GLN A 11 -61.17 -4.16 -24.03
C GLN A 11 -61.39 -4.95 -25.34
N THR A 12 -60.49 -4.84 -26.31
CA THR A 12 -60.55 -5.60 -27.58
C THR A 12 -59.88 -6.97 -27.52
N LEU A 13 -59.20 -7.31 -26.42
CA LEU A 13 -58.60 -8.62 -26.22
C LEU A 13 -59.70 -9.67 -25.97
N ASN A 14 -59.87 -10.57 -26.94
CA ASN A 14 -60.82 -11.68 -26.89
C ASN A 14 -60.59 -12.51 -25.60
N ARG A 15 -61.67 -12.90 -24.90
CA ARG A 15 -61.58 -13.62 -23.60
C ARG A 15 -60.69 -14.87 -23.64
N LYS A 16 -60.49 -15.47 -24.82
CA LYS A 16 -59.62 -16.64 -25.04
C LYS A 16 -58.12 -16.31 -25.02
N THR A 17 -57.70 -15.08 -25.31
CA THR A 17 -56.28 -14.67 -25.32
C THR A 17 -55.85 -13.86 -24.09
N ALA A 18 -56.82 -13.37 -23.29
CA ALA A 18 -56.54 -12.65 -22.05
C ALA A 18 -55.80 -13.50 -21.00
N LYS A 19 -56.17 -14.78 -20.83
CA LYS A 19 -55.51 -15.69 -19.88
C LYS A 19 -54.02 -15.95 -20.21
N PRO A 20 -53.65 -16.38 -21.44
CA PRO A 20 -52.25 -16.61 -21.76
C PRO A 20 -51.41 -15.32 -21.71
N LEU A 21 -51.99 -14.17 -22.04
CA LEU A 21 -51.28 -12.88 -21.94
C LEU A 21 -50.98 -12.50 -20.49
N VAL A 22 -51.94 -12.67 -19.56
CA VAL A 22 -51.72 -12.40 -18.13
C VAL A 22 -50.67 -13.35 -17.54
N ILE A 23 -50.66 -14.62 -17.95
CA ILE A 23 -49.64 -15.59 -17.53
C ILE A 23 -48.27 -15.18 -18.06
N ALA A 24 -48.16 -14.79 -19.33
CA ALA A 24 -46.91 -14.33 -19.93
C ALA A 24 -46.36 -13.07 -19.25
N LEU A 25 -47.21 -12.09 -18.96
CA LEU A 25 -46.83 -10.86 -18.26
C LEU A 25 -46.43 -11.13 -16.81
N SER A 26 -47.15 -12.03 -16.13
CA SER A 26 -46.80 -12.44 -14.76
C SER A 26 -45.47 -13.20 -14.72
N ALA A 27 -45.22 -14.08 -15.70
CA ALA A 27 -43.95 -14.78 -15.84
C ALA A 27 -42.79 -13.81 -16.13
N LEU A 28 -42.98 -12.84 -17.04
CA LEU A 28 -42.00 -11.79 -17.31
C LEU A 28 -41.71 -10.93 -16.07
N PHE A 29 -42.74 -10.58 -15.31
CA PHE A 29 -42.58 -9.81 -14.07
C PHE A 29 -41.82 -10.63 -13.01
N ILE A 30 -42.17 -11.90 -12.81
CA ILE A 30 -41.48 -12.81 -11.89
C ILE A 30 -40.02 -12.99 -12.31
N VAL A 31 -39.74 -13.25 -13.59
CA VAL A 31 -38.37 -13.36 -14.12
C VAL A 31 -37.60 -12.06 -13.91
N SER A 32 -38.20 -10.89 -14.16
CA SER A 32 -37.54 -9.60 -13.90
C SER A 32 -37.25 -9.34 -12.41
N MET A 33 -38.12 -9.80 -11.51
CA MET A 33 -37.89 -9.70 -10.06
C MET A 33 -36.79 -10.66 -9.59
N PHE A 34 -36.71 -11.85 -10.17
CA PHE A 34 -35.60 -12.77 -9.93
C PHE A 34 -34.27 -12.25 -10.51
N SER A 35 -34.29 -11.58 -11.67
CA SER A 35 -33.09 -10.93 -12.24
C SER A 35 -32.64 -9.71 -11.43
N ALA A 36 -33.56 -8.97 -10.80
CA ALA A 36 -33.23 -7.82 -9.95
C ALA A 36 -32.71 -8.21 -8.54
N THR A 37 -32.98 -9.45 -8.10
CA THR A 37 -32.48 -9.99 -6.82
C THR A 37 -31.22 -10.84 -6.97
N LEU A 38 -30.84 -11.17 -8.20
CA LEU A 38 -29.50 -11.67 -8.53
C LEU A 38 -28.52 -10.49 -8.59
N THR A 39 -28.30 -9.82 -7.46
CA THR A 39 -26.98 -9.23 -7.22
C THR A 39 -26.00 -10.39 -7.35
N GLN A 40 -25.25 -10.45 -8.46
CA GLN A 40 -24.14 -11.38 -8.52
C GLN A 40 -23.31 -11.09 -7.28
N PRO A 41 -23.05 -12.10 -6.41
CA PRO A 41 -22.07 -11.91 -5.36
C PRO A 41 -20.84 -11.40 -6.07
N THR A 42 -20.35 -10.22 -5.69
CA THR A 42 -19.07 -9.71 -6.16
C THR A 42 -18.10 -10.85 -5.93
N GLN A 43 -17.71 -11.53 -7.01
CA GLN A 43 -16.81 -12.64 -6.92
C GLN A 43 -15.53 -12.03 -6.38
N ALA A 44 -15.19 -12.33 -5.13
CA ALA A 44 -14.08 -11.71 -4.42
C ALA A 44 -12.88 -11.76 -5.35
N ALA A 45 -12.40 -10.60 -5.78
CA ALA A 45 -11.25 -10.50 -6.66
C ALA A 45 -10.05 -10.93 -5.83
N THR A 46 -9.76 -12.24 -5.82
CA THR A 46 -8.67 -12.77 -5.00
C THR A 46 -7.38 -12.30 -5.65
N THR A 47 -6.60 -11.50 -4.92
CA THR A 47 -5.26 -11.10 -5.36
C THR A 47 -4.40 -12.33 -5.55
N LEU A 48 -3.78 -12.44 -6.72
CA LEU A 48 -2.85 -13.51 -7.04
C LEU A 48 -1.43 -13.08 -6.69
N ALA A 49 -0.59 -14.04 -6.33
CA ALA A 49 0.84 -13.77 -6.15
C ALA A 49 1.42 -13.19 -7.46
N LEU A 50 2.18 -12.11 -7.32
CA LEU A 50 2.85 -11.45 -8.44
C LEU A 50 4.27 -11.98 -8.63
N HIS A 51 4.71 -11.99 -9.89
CA HIS A 51 6.09 -12.28 -10.26
C HIS A 51 6.52 -11.40 -11.44
N THR A 52 7.81 -11.41 -11.76
CA THR A 52 8.35 -10.66 -12.91
C THR A 52 8.80 -11.59 -14.03
N GLN A 53 8.52 -11.23 -15.27
CA GLN A 53 9.10 -11.86 -16.46
C GLN A 53 9.47 -10.79 -17.48
N GLY A 54 10.78 -10.64 -17.75
CA GLY A 54 11.28 -9.54 -18.57
C GLY A 54 10.86 -8.18 -17.98
N SER A 55 10.18 -7.35 -18.78
CA SER A 55 9.69 -6.04 -18.37
C SER A 55 8.27 -6.05 -17.79
N TYR A 56 7.69 -7.22 -17.54
CA TYR A 56 6.30 -7.35 -17.09
C TYR A 56 6.20 -7.83 -15.65
N ILE A 57 5.24 -7.25 -14.93
CA ILE A 57 4.67 -7.85 -13.72
C ILE A 57 3.52 -8.75 -14.16
N LEU A 58 3.57 -10.01 -13.76
CA LEU A 58 2.59 -11.03 -14.09
C LEU A 58 1.92 -11.57 -12.82
N GLY A 59 0.63 -11.88 -12.90
CA GLY A 59 -0.06 -12.67 -11.89
C GLY A 59 0.31 -14.16 -12.00
N SER A 60 -0.04 -14.97 -11.00
CA SER A 60 0.25 -16.41 -11.00
C SER A 60 -0.39 -17.21 -12.16
N ASN A 61 -1.33 -16.62 -12.87
CA ASN A 61 -1.96 -17.15 -14.08
C ASN A 61 -1.24 -16.75 -15.39
N GLY A 62 -0.14 -15.99 -15.31
CA GLY A 62 0.63 -15.51 -16.45
C GLY A 62 0.08 -14.23 -17.10
N ASN A 63 -1.02 -13.66 -16.60
CA ASN A 63 -1.56 -12.42 -17.14
C ASN A 63 -0.74 -11.21 -16.68
N VAL A 64 -0.54 -10.24 -17.58
CA VAL A 64 0.08 -8.96 -17.24
C VAL A 64 -0.78 -8.19 -16.25
N VAL A 65 -0.16 -7.70 -15.18
CA VAL A 65 -0.81 -6.88 -14.15
C VAL A 65 -0.26 -5.46 -14.21
N TYR A 66 -1.15 -4.50 -14.37
CA TYR A 66 -0.83 -3.08 -14.25
C TYR A 66 -1.20 -2.60 -12.86
N LEU A 67 -0.20 -2.24 -12.05
CA LEU A 67 -0.43 -1.66 -10.72
C LEU A 67 -0.76 -0.18 -10.87
N ARG A 68 -1.97 0.21 -10.47
CA ARG A 68 -2.51 1.57 -10.51
C ARG A 68 -3.04 1.91 -9.14
N GLY A 69 -2.46 2.94 -8.53
CA GLY A 69 -2.62 3.13 -7.11
C GLY A 69 -2.45 4.53 -6.60
N VAL A 70 -2.60 4.64 -5.29
CA VAL A 70 -2.44 5.88 -4.52
C VAL A 70 -1.44 5.66 -3.39
N GLY A 71 -0.66 6.71 -3.09
CA GLY A 71 0.13 6.77 -1.87
C GLY A 71 -0.75 7.11 -0.67
N ILE A 72 -0.52 6.44 0.45
CA ILE A 72 -1.21 6.67 1.72
C ILE A 72 -0.16 7.09 2.73
N ALA A 73 -0.23 8.35 3.15
CA ALA A 73 0.57 8.89 4.25
C ALA A 73 0.22 8.15 5.56
N GLY A 74 1.21 7.41 6.08
CA GLY A 74 1.15 6.73 7.36
C GLY A 74 0.63 5.31 7.35
N PHE A 75 0.58 4.71 8.55
CA PHE A 75 0.29 3.30 8.72
C PHE A 75 -1.16 2.95 8.39
N ALA A 76 -2.08 3.90 8.24
CA ALA A 76 -3.47 3.57 7.91
C ALA A 76 -4.08 4.30 6.74
N PRO A 77 -5.00 3.61 6.01
CA PRO A 77 -5.98 4.28 5.18
C PRO A 77 -6.96 4.99 6.11
N ASN A 78 -6.59 6.15 6.66
CA ASN A 78 -7.63 7.06 7.12
C ASN A 78 -8.22 7.71 5.86
N LEU A 79 -9.51 7.49 5.62
CA LEU A 79 -10.35 8.36 4.79
C LEU A 79 -9.59 8.93 3.59
N ILE A 80 -9.11 8.06 2.69
CA ILE A 80 -8.33 8.43 1.48
C ILE A 80 -9.05 9.49 0.62
N LEU A 81 -10.27 9.89 1.00
CA LEU A 81 -11.07 10.89 0.32
C LEU A 81 -11.61 12.07 1.12
N TRP A 82 -11.62 12.08 2.46
CA TRP A 82 -12.24 13.20 3.19
C TRP A 82 -11.53 13.43 4.52
N GLY A 83 -10.49 14.27 4.47
CA GLY A 83 -10.19 15.09 5.62
C GLY A 83 -11.49 15.78 6.05
N GLN A 84 -11.79 15.81 7.34
CA GLN A 84 -12.77 16.76 7.87
C GLN A 84 -12.24 18.21 7.79
N GLY A 85 -11.42 18.55 6.79
CA GLY A 85 -10.74 19.84 6.68
C GLY A 85 -9.81 20.18 7.84
N GLN A 86 -9.61 19.26 8.79
CA GLN A 86 -8.63 19.37 9.86
C GLN A 86 -7.39 18.63 9.37
N GLY A 87 -6.21 19.26 9.47
CA GLY A 87 -4.96 18.78 8.88
C GLY A 87 -4.60 17.33 9.23
N ASP A 88 -3.55 16.83 8.58
CA ASP A 88 -2.98 15.49 8.67
C ASP A 88 -2.93 14.95 10.12
N ALA A 89 -4.05 14.37 10.55
CA ALA A 89 -4.23 13.86 11.89
C ALA A 89 -3.96 12.36 11.82
N TRP A 90 -2.69 12.02 11.99
CA TRP A 90 -2.18 10.67 12.25
C TRP A 90 -2.93 9.95 13.40
N ALA A 91 -3.90 10.59 14.06
CA ALA A 91 -4.83 10.08 15.07
C ALA A 91 -5.71 8.93 14.57
N ASN A 92 -6.18 9.05 13.33
CA ASN A 92 -7.26 8.21 12.82
C ASN A 92 -6.76 6.82 12.40
N GLN A 93 -5.44 6.63 12.32
CA GLN A 93 -4.82 5.31 12.17
C GLN A 93 -5.05 4.40 13.39
N TRP A 94 -5.52 4.97 14.49
CA TRP A 94 -5.71 4.29 15.78
C TRP A 94 -7.16 3.91 16.08
N ASN A 95 -8.03 3.87 15.06
CA ASN A 95 -9.46 3.58 15.25
C ASN A 95 -9.70 2.10 15.59
N TYR A 96 -10.55 1.83 16.59
CA TYR A 96 -10.71 0.53 17.25
C TYR A 96 -11.45 -0.54 16.41
N ASN A 97 -12.03 -0.16 15.25
CA ASN A 97 -12.63 -1.08 14.28
C ASN A 97 -12.09 -0.81 12.87
N PRO A 98 -10.82 -1.17 12.59
CA PRO A 98 -10.15 -0.80 11.35
C PRO A 98 -10.80 -1.45 10.11
N THR A 99 -11.36 -2.65 10.25
CA THR A 99 -11.85 -3.45 9.11
C THR A 99 -13.06 -2.82 8.42
N THR A 100 -14.03 -2.28 9.17
CA THR A 100 -15.21 -1.63 8.54
C THR A 100 -14.81 -0.39 7.73
N VAL A 101 -13.87 0.41 8.24
CA VAL A 101 -13.37 1.61 7.55
C VAL A 101 -12.50 1.23 6.35
N MET A 102 -11.65 0.21 6.51
CA MET A 102 -10.86 -0.38 5.42
C MET A 102 -11.75 -0.90 4.30
N ASP A 103 -12.78 -1.70 4.62
CA ASP A 103 -13.73 -2.26 3.65
C ASP A 103 -14.43 -1.15 2.85
N GLN A 104 -14.91 -0.09 3.52
CA GLN A 104 -15.53 1.06 2.84
C GLN A 104 -14.54 1.77 1.92
N THR A 105 -13.32 1.99 2.39
CA THR A 105 -12.26 2.68 1.63
C THR A 105 -11.83 1.86 0.43
N PHE A 106 -11.57 0.56 0.60
CA PHE A 106 -11.15 -0.34 -0.48
C PHE A 106 -12.27 -0.58 -1.49
N SER A 107 -13.52 -0.65 -1.04
CA SER A 107 -14.67 -0.66 -1.94
C SER A 107 -14.71 0.59 -2.81
N ALA A 108 -14.49 1.78 -2.25
CA ALA A 108 -14.46 3.03 -3.01
C ALA A 108 -13.27 3.07 -3.98
N LEU A 109 -12.06 2.73 -3.52
CA LEU A 109 -10.84 2.67 -4.34
C LEU A 109 -11.02 1.73 -5.54
N GLN A 110 -11.56 0.53 -5.31
CA GLN A 110 -11.78 -0.45 -6.37
C GLN A 110 -12.90 -0.01 -7.33
N ASN A 111 -14.08 0.30 -6.81
CA ASN A 111 -15.29 0.45 -7.62
C ASN A 111 -15.41 1.82 -8.29
N GLN A 112 -14.90 2.87 -7.65
CA GLN A 112 -15.03 4.24 -8.16
C GLN A 112 -13.76 4.68 -8.87
N TRP A 113 -12.58 4.32 -8.34
CA TRP A 113 -11.30 4.88 -8.77
C TRP A 113 -10.46 3.87 -9.55
N HIS A 114 -10.90 2.61 -9.60
CA HIS A 114 -10.22 1.52 -10.27
C HIS A 114 -8.77 1.34 -9.80
N VAL A 115 -8.54 1.60 -8.51
CA VAL A 115 -7.27 1.37 -7.83
C VAL A 115 -7.13 -0.11 -7.49
N ASN A 116 -5.98 -0.67 -7.80
CA ASN A 116 -5.60 -2.03 -7.45
C ASN A 116 -4.27 -2.10 -6.69
N MET A 117 -3.70 -0.97 -6.28
CA MET A 117 -2.51 -0.91 -5.44
C MET A 117 -2.60 0.29 -4.50
N ILE A 118 -2.12 0.11 -3.27
CA ILE A 118 -1.83 1.20 -2.35
C ILE A 118 -0.35 1.17 -1.97
N ARG A 119 0.26 2.34 -1.80
CA ARG A 119 1.63 2.49 -1.30
C ARG A 119 1.58 3.09 0.10
N VAL A 120 2.05 2.35 1.09
CA VAL A 120 1.89 2.63 2.52
C VAL A 120 3.23 2.97 3.14
N PHE A 121 3.32 4.16 3.70
CA PHE A 121 4.51 4.66 4.37
C PHE A 121 4.59 4.16 5.81
N ILE A 122 5.74 3.59 6.18
CA ILE A 122 5.97 3.04 7.51
C ILE A 122 7.24 3.58 8.16
N TYR A 123 7.29 3.48 9.49
CA TYR A 123 8.48 3.68 10.31
C TYR A 123 9.03 2.31 10.76
N PRO A 124 10.25 1.92 10.35
CA PRO A 124 10.92 0.72 10.85
C PRO A 124 11.06 0.67 12.38
N SER A 125 11.21 1.81 13.05
CA SER A 125 11.25 1.85 14.52
C SER A 125 9.94 1.39 15.17
N TRP A 126 8.81 1.71 14.55
CA TRP A 126 7.50 1.27 15.02
C TRP A 126 7.26 -0.21 14.74
N TRP A 127 7.71 -0.70 13.59
CA TRP A 127 7.71 -2.14 13.31
C TRP A 127 8.54 -2.94 14.34
N TYR A 128 9.70 -2.41 14.74
CA TYR A 128 10.56 -3.01 15.78
C TYR A 128 9.88 -3.05 17.14
N ARG A 129 9.26 -1.94 17.57
CA ARG A 129 8.55 -1.87 18.86
C ARG A 129 7.22 -2.61 18.86
N ASP A 130 6.62 -2.80 17.69
CA ASP A 130 5.34 -3.43 17.38
C ASP A 130 4.13 -2.80 18.09
N ASN A 131 4.05 -2.90 19.42
CA ASN A 131 2.93 -2.45 20.25
C ASN A 131 3.02 -0.96 20.58
N ILE A 132 2.54 -0.13 19.65
CA ILE A 132 2.57 1.33 19.77
C ILE A 132 1.33 1.82 20.50
N ALA A 133 1.50 2.53 21.62
CA ALA A 133 0.41 3.19 22.34
C ALA A 133 0.34 4.67 21.91
N PRO A 134 -0.73 5.12 21.23
CA PRO A 134 -0.78 6.48 20.66
C PRO A 134 -0.58 7.59 21.69
N SER A 135 -1.12 7.42 22.91
CA SER A 135 -0.95 8.36 24.02
C SER A 135 0.50 8.54 24.47
N GLN A 136 1.37 7.56 24.18
CA GLN A 136 2.80 7.59 24.46
C GLN A 136 3.60 8.20 23.31
N GLU A 137 3.04 8.26 22.09
CA GLU A 137 3.74 8.82 20.92
C GLU A 137 3.38 10.30 20.67
N SER A 138 2.18 10.75 21.06
CA SER A 138 1.81 12.17 20.94
C SER A 138 0.90 12.69 22.05
N SER A 139 1.07 13.97 22.41
CA SER A 139 0.14 14.72 23.26
C SER A 139 -1.25 14.82 22.66
N SER A 140 -1.35 14.87 21.33
CA SER A 140 -2.63 14.94 20.59
C SER A 140 -3.49 13.70 20.77
N TYR A 141 -2.91 12.58 21.24
CA TYR A 141 -3.60 11.29 21.41
C TYR A 141 -3.60 10.82 22.87
N ALA A 142 -3.52 11.74 23.83
CA ALA A 142 -3.41 11.42 25.26
C ALA A 142 -4.52 10.49 25.78
N SER A 143 -5.71 10.49 25.19
CA SER A 143 -6.83 9.60 25.54
C SER A 143 -6.79 8.21 24.89
N SER A 144 -5.94 8.01 23.87
CA SER A 144 -5.85 6.75 23.13
C SER A 144 -4.74 5.87 23.70
N THR A 145 -5.07 5.12 24.74
CA THR A 145 -4.10 4.34 25.54
C THR A 145 -3.95 2.87 25.11
N THR A 146 -4.83 2.37 24.25
CA THR A 146 -4.77 0.98 23.80
C THR A 146 -3.61 0.79 22.82
N PRO A 147 -2.65 -0.12 23.10
CA PRO A 147 -1.57 -0.40 22.17
C PRO A 147 -2.09 -1.03 20.87
N ILE A 148 -1.45 -0.69 19.76
CA ILE A 148 -1.70 -1.26 18.44
C ILE A 148 -0.44 -1.98 17.99
N SER A 149 -0.58 -3.27 17.66
CA SER A 149 0.49 -4.04 17.02
C SER A 149 0.60 -3.61 15.55
N THR A 150 1.72 -2.99 15.21
CA THR A 150 2.08 -2.59 13.84
C THR A 150 2.11 -3.80 12.90
N LYS A 151 2.57 -4.94 13.40
CA LYS A 151 2.65 -6.20 12.63
C LYS A 151 1.26 -6.76 12.33
N ALA A 152 0.41 -6.88 13.36
CA ALA A 152 -0.97 -7.34 13.21
C ALA A 152 -1.77 -6.39 12.32
N TYR A 153 -1.50 -5.09 12.44
CA TYR A 153 -2.11 -4.07 11.63
C TYR A 153 -1.79 -4.24 10.13
N LEU A 154 -0.51 -4.33 9.72
CA LEU A 154 -0.18 -4.51 8.30
C LEU A 154 -0.69 -5.83 7.73
N LYS A 155 -0.74 -6.89 8.55
CA LYS A 155 -1.36 -8.17 8.15
C LYS A 155 -2.85 -8.00 7.89
N THR A 156 -3.56 -7.30 8.78
CA THR A 156 -4.98 -6.97 8.61
C THR A 156 -5.18 -6.13 7.36
N LEU A 157 -4.37 -5.10 7.15
CA LEU A 157 -4.41 -4.24 5.96
C LEU A 157 -4.31 -5.06 4.67
N CYS A 158 -3.35 -5.98 4.59
CA CYS A 158 -3.21 -6.87 3.43
C CYS A 158 -4.43 -7.78 3.25
N THR A 159 -4.93 -8.35 4.34
CA THR A 159 -6.11 -9.25 4.32
C THR A 159 -7.36 -8.53 3.83
N GLU A 160 -7.61 -7.32 4.34
CA GLU A 160 -8.76 -6.52 3.94
C GLU A 160 -8.63 -6.02 2.50
N ALA A 161 -7.45 -5.53 2.10
CA ALA A 161 -7.18 -5.08 0.73
C ALA A 161 -7.34 -6.22 -0.30
N ALA A 162 -6.96 -7.45 0.06
CA ALA A 162 -7.04 -8.61 -0.81
C ALA A 162 -8.48 -8.95 -1.23
N LYS A 163 -9.49 -8.67 -0.39
CA LYS A 163 -10.92 -8.85 -0.74
C LYS A 163 -11.34 -8.04 -1.98
N TYR A 164 -10.64 -6.93 -2.22
CA TYR A 164 -10.92 -5.95 -3.28
C TYR A 164 -9.90 -6.02 -4.42
N GLY A 165 -9.03 -7.03 -4.47
CA GLY A 165 -8.02 -7.12 -5.52
C GLY A 165 -6.93 -6.05 -5.41
N ILE A 166 -6.69 -5.49 -4.22
CA ILE A 166 -5.72 -4.41 -3.99
C ILE A 166 -4.40 -4.98 -3.44
N TYR A 167 -3.30 -4.65 -4.11
CA TYR A 167 -1.93 -4.90 -3.67
C TYR A 167 -1.46 -3.84 -2.66
N VAL A 168 -0.68 -4.25 -1.66
CA VAL A 168 -0.18 -3.37 -0.60
C VAL A 168 1.33 -3.28 -0.71
N ASN A 169 1.82 -2.16 -1.20
CA ASN A 169 3.23 -1.83 -1.23
C ASN A 169 3.65 -1.15 0.08
N ILE A 170 4.57 -1.76 0.80
CA ILE A 170 5.04 -1.33 2.11
C ILE A 170 6.43 -0.72 1.94
N VAL A 171 6.55 0.56 2.27
CA VAL A 171 7.78 1.33 2.06
C VAL A 171 8.21 2.06 3.34
N PRO A 172 9.45 1.85 3.82
CA PRO A 172 10.06 2.72 4.82
C PRO A 172 10.13 4.16 4.30
N TYR A 173 9.49 5.09 5.01
CA TYR A 173 9.52 6.51 4.66
C TYR A 173 10.65 7.24 5.36
N MET A 174 10.78 6.97 6.66
CA MET A 174 11.84 7.40 7.55
C MET A 174 12.07 6.27 8.54
N LEU A 175 13.23 6.22 9.16
CA LEU A 175 13.49 5.25 10.21
C LEU A 175 12.59 5.48 11.45
N THR A 176 12.54 6.73 11.90
CA THR A 176 11.84 7.20 13.10
C THR A 176 10.85 8.31 12.75
N PRO A 177 9.79 8.50 13.56
CA PRO A 177 8.81 9.56 13.31
C PRO A 177 9.37 10.98 13.54
N SER A 178 8.64 11.99 13.06
CA SER A 178 8.96 13.40 13.30
C SER A 178 8.25 13.94 14.56
N THR A 179 8.93 14.84 15.29
CA THR A 179 8.37 15.51 16.48
C THR A 179 7.16 16.39 16.16
N SER A 180 6.96 16.79 14.91
CA SER A 180 5.80 17.58 14.48
C SER A 180 4.48 16.80 14.62
N SER A 181 4.56 15.47 14.52
CA SER A 181 3.41 14.57 14.56
C SER A 181 3.40 13.66 15.79
N PHE A 182 4.59 13.42 16.37
CA PHE A 182 4.80 12.47 17.47
C PHE A 182 5.73 13.07 18.54
N ASP A 183 5.25 14.13 19.19
CA ASP A 183 5.99 14.94 20.15
C ASP A 183 6.46 14.21 21.42
N LYS A 184 5.93 13.00 21.68
CA LYS A 184 6.33 12.16 22.83
C LYS A 184 7.16 10.94 22.46
N ASP A 185 7.28 10.60 21.17
CA ASP A 185 8.08 9.45 20.77
C ASP A 185 9.55 9.68 21.17
N PRO A 186 10.17 8.79 21.96
CA PRO A 186 11.54 8.97 22.46
C PRO A 186 12.59 8.98 21.34
N TYR A 187 12.22 8.58 20.13
CA TYR A 187 13.04 8.58 18.92
C TYR A 187 12.52 9.59 17.88
N ALA A 188 11.59 10.47 18.25
CA ALA A 188 11.15 11.53 17.35
C ALA A 188 12.32 12.46 17.00
N THR A 189 12.34 12.87 15.73
CA THR A 189 13.35 13.79 15.20
C THR A 189 12.73 15.12 14.80
N THR A 190 13.43 16.23 15.07
CA THR A 190 12.92 17.59 14.79
C THR A 190 12.98 17.95 13.31
N ASN A 191 13.81 17.25 12.55
CA ASN A 191 13.81 17.35 11.11
C ASN A 191 12.62 16.53 10.56
N SER A 192 12.02 16.97 9.45
CA SER A 192 10.79 16.39 8.88
C SER A 192 10.95 15.99 7.41
N VAL A 193 12.18 15.80 6.95
CA VAL A 193 12.50 15.57 5.53
C VAL A 193 12.90 14.12 5.28
N GLY A 194 12.35 13.49 4.23
CA GLY A 194 12.38 12.04 3.94
C GLY A 194 13.75 11.35 3.78
N ALA A 195 14.87 12.04 3.99
CA ALA A 195 16.20 11.45 4.05
C ALA A 195 16.59 10.93 5.45
N GLN A 196 15.70 11.06 6.45
CA GLN A 196 16.03 10.73 7.83
C GLN A 196 16.11 9.24 8.11
N GLY A 197 17.28 8.82 8.56
CA GLY A 197 17.61 7.41 8.75
C GLY A 197 17.76 6.66 7.42
N LEU A 198 18.07 7.37 6.33
CA LEU A 198 18.44 6.75 5.06
C LEU A 198 19.51 5.68 5.31
N PRO A 199 19.27 4.41 4.92
CA PRO A 199 20.19 3.34 5.16
C PRO A 199 21.61 3.67 4.69
N MET A 200 22.58 3.39 5.55
CA MET A 200 24.01 3.43 5.29
C MET A 200 24.53 4.81 4.85
N SER A 201 23.81 5.88 5.23
CA SER A 201 24.10 7.27 4.83
C SER A 201 24.39 8.20 6.01
N GLY A 202 24.61 7.63 7.20
CA GLY A 202 24.75 8.38 8.46
C GLY A 202 23.41 8.60 9.15
N TRP A 203 23.44 8.59 10.49
CA TRP A 203 22.25 8.62 11.33
C TRP A 203 22.16 9.98 12.01
N ASP A 204 20.95 10.57 12.06
CA ASP A 204 20.72 11.66 13.00
C ASP A 204 20.74 11.11 14.44
N SER A 205 20.80 12.01 15.43
CA SER A 205 20.93 11.59 16.83
C SER A 205 19.74 10.75 17.32
N ALA A 206 18.57 10.92 16.71
CA ALA A 206 17.36 10.16 17.05
C ALA A 206 17.42 8.73 16.52
N ALA A 207 17.79 8.60 15.26
CA ALA A 207 18.04 7.34 14.60
C ALA A 207 19.15 6.56 15.33
N GLN A 208 20.27 7.20 15.65
CA GLN A 208 21.41 6.55 16.31
C GLN A 208 21.02 6.01 17.70
N ARG A 209 20.28 6.82 18.48
CA ARG A 209 19.73 6.40 19.78
C ARG A 209 18.81 5.19 19.63
N PHE A 210 17.89 5.22 18.65
CA PHE A 210 17.02 4.07 18.38
C PHE A 210 17.82 2.80 18.10
N LEU A 211 18.83 2.83 17.22
CA LEU A 211 19.65 1.64 16.97
C LEU A 211 20.39 1.18 18.21
N GLN A 212 20.94 2.10 19.00
CA GLN A 212 21.63 1.74 20.25
C GLN A 212 20.70 0.99 21.19
N ASP A 213 19.50 1.52 21.43
CA ASP A 213 18.50 0.93 22.30
C ASP A 213 17.93 -0.38 21.75
N ALA A 214 17.87 -0.51 20.42
CA ALA A 214 17.47 -1.74 19.73
C ALA A 214 18.58 -2.81 19.67
N GLY A 215 19.80 -2.52 20.15
CA GLY A 215 20.94 -3.45 20.15
C GLY A 215 21.75 -3.48 18.85
N TYR A 216 21.58 -2.49 17.98
CA TYR A 216 22.20 -2.37 16.65
C TYR A 216 23.08 -1.12 16.47
N GLY A 217 23.46 -0.44 17.55
CA GLY A 217 24.20 0.84 17.48
C GLY A 217 25.49 0.84 16.64
N ASN A 218 26.13 -0.33 16.48
CA ASN A 218 27.31 -0.54 15.61
C ASN A 218 27.07 -1.61 14.53
N ASN A 219 25.81 -2.01 14.29
CA ASN A 219 25.45 -3.09 13.39
C ASN A 219 24.16 -2.76 12.63
N GLU A 220 24.18 -1.64 11.91
CA GLU A 220 23.06 -1.19 11.09
C GLU A 220 22.60 -2.27 10.07
N LEU A 221 23.54 -2.91 9.36
CA LEU A 221 23.18 -3.97 8.41
C LEU A 221 22.47 -5.14 9.09
N GLY A 222 22.85 -5.46 10.33
CA GLY A 222 22.14 -6.44 11.15
C GLY A 222 20.70 -6.04 11.46
N PHE A 223 20.44 -4.74 11.71
CA PHE A 223 19.09 -4.22 11.89
C PHE A 223 18.27 -4.39 10.61
N TRP A 224 18.79 -3.97 9.46
CA TRP A 224 18.07 -4.08 8.18
C TRP A 224 17.84 -5.53 7.77
N ASN A 225 18.81 -6.42 8.02
CA ASN A 225 18.63 -7.85 7.81
C ASN A 225 17.47 -8.41 8.67
N TRP A 226 17.46 -8.09 9.97
CA TRP A 226 16.38 -8.49 10.87
C TRP A 226 15.04 -7.92 10.41
N PHE A 227 14.97 -6.61 10.14
CA PHE A 227 13.73 -5.91 9.80
C PHE A 227 13.05 -6.54 8.58
N TRP A 228 13.80 -6.74 7.51
CA TRP A 228 13.27 -7.30 6.28
C TRP A 228 12.95 -8.79 6.38
N ALA A 229 13.74 -9.58 7.10
CA ALA A 229 13.44 -10.99 7.34
C ALA A 229 12.19 -11.18 8.21
N ASP A 230 12.05 -10.37 9.28
CA ASP A 230 10.90 -10.41 10.18
C ASP A 230 9.62 -9.97 9.47
N MET A 231 9.67 -8.92 8.66
CA MET A 231 8.55 -8.47 7.82
C MET A 231 8.14 -9.52 6.79
N ALA A 232 9.09 -10.06 6.04
CA ALA A 232 8.81 -11.09 5.04
C ALA A 232 8.22 -12.36 5.67
N THR A 233 8.69 -12.75 6.85
CA THR A 233 8.14 -13.89 7.62
C THR A 233 6.72 -13.59 8.10
N THR A 234 6.48 -12.39 8.62
CA THR A 234 5.17 -11.98 9.15
C THR A 234 4.09 -11.92 8.07
N LEU A 235 4.46 -11.46 6.87
CA LEU A 235 3.55 -11.26 5.74
C LEU A 235 3.62 -12.38 4.69
N LYS A 236 4.27 -13.50 4.98
CA LYS A 236 4.48 -14.59 4.01
C LYS A 236 3.18 -15.15 3.40
N ASP A 237 2.08 -15.11 4.16
CA ASP A 237 0.76 -15.62 3.76
C ASP A 237 -0.11 -14.54 3.10
N GLN A 238 0.45 -13.37 2.79
CA GLN A 238 -0.25 -12.22 2.19
C GLN A 238 0.24 -12.02 0.75
N PRO A 239 -0.27 -12.77 -0.24
CA PRO A 239 0.27 -12.76 -1.62
C PRO A 239 0.15 -11.40 -2.32
N ASN A 240 -0.63 -10.47 -1.76
CA ASN A 240 -0.78 -9.10 -2.23
C ASN A 240 0.21 -8.11 -1.60
N ALA A 241 1.07 -8.54 -0.70
CA ALA A 241 2.13 -7.70 -0.14
C ALA A 241 3.26 -7.48 -1.17
N ILE A 242 3.78 -6.26 -1.21
CA ILE A 242 4.93 -5.84 -2.01
C ILE A 242 5.89 -5.11 -1.05
N PHE A 243 7.18 -5.39 -1.14
CA PHE A 243 8.20 -4.74 -0.31
C PHE A 243 8.95 -3.70 -1.12
N GLU A 244 9.04 -2.46 -0.66
CA GLU A 244 9.82 -1.40 -1.30
C GLU A 244 10.96 -0.94 -0.39
N ALA A 245 12.16 -0.84 -0.96
CA ALA A 245 13.38 -0.69 -0.17
C ALA A 245 13.43 0.56 0.69
N TRP A 246 13.11 1.71 0.13
CA TRP A 246 13.13 2.99 0.83
C TRP A 246 12.44 4.03 -0.02
N ASN A 247 11.71 4.95 0.61
CA ASN A 247 11.16 6.10 -0.10
C ASN A 247 12.27 7.09 -0.46
N GLU A 248 12.43 7.35 -1.75
CA GLU A 248 13.21 8.51 -2.24
C GLU A 248 14.66 8.60 -1.70
N PRO A 249 15.48 7.53 -1.82
CA PRO A 249 16.88 7.60 -1.39
C PRO A 249 17.66 8.58 -2.28
N GLN A 250 18.03 9.73 -1.70
CA GLN A 250 18.73 10.82 -2.39
C GLN A 250 19.95 11.33 -1.62
N PRO A 251 21.00 10.52 -1.43
CA PRO A 251 22.24 11.03 -0.88
C PRO A 251 23.02 11.77 -1.98
N GLY A 252 23.26 13.07 -1.79
CA GLY A 252 24.09 13.87 -2.70
C GLY A 252 23.36 14.37 -3.95
N ALA A 253 24.09 14.52 -5.06
CA ALA A 253 23.58 15.11 -6.30
C ALA A 253 22.70 14.13 -7.11
N ASP A 254 21.74 14.64 -7.90
CA ASP A 254 20.78 13.81 -8.65
C ASP A 254 21.34 12.90 -9.74
N ASN A 255 22.62 13.07 -10.07
CA ASN A 255 23.37 12.22 -10.99
C ASN A 255 24.45 11.40 -10.25
N ALA A 256 24.32 11.19 -8.95
CA ALA A 256 25.23 10.36 -8.18
C ALA A 256 24.89 8.86 -8.34
N PRO A 257 25.89 7.99 -8.59
CA PRO A 257 25.67 6.55 -8.61
C PRO A 257 25.23 6.05 -7.23
N ILE A 258 24.70 4.83 -7.16
CA ILE A 258 24.32 4.23 -5.89
C ILE A 258 25.56 4.13 -5.00
N THR A 259 25.49 4.71 -3.81
CA THR A 259 26.62 4.65 -2.87
C THR A 259 26.87 3.20 -2.46
N SER A 260 28.13 2.85 -2.16
CA SER A 260 28.48 1.49 -1.75
C SER A 260 27.70 1.04 -0.51
N GLY A 261 27.51 1.94 0.47
CA GLY A 261 26.70 1.71 1.65
C GLY A 261 25.25 1.38 1.30
N TYR A 262 24.58 2.23 0.50
CA TYR A 262 23.19 1.98 0.14
C TYR A 262 23.05 0.70 -0.71
N MET A 263 24.02 0.38 -1.58
CA MET A 263 24.03 -0.90 -2.30
C MET A 263 24.15 -2.12 -1.36
N GLN A 264 24.94 -2.00 -0.27
CA GLN A 264 24.98 -3.04 0.77
C GLN A 264 23.62 -3.21 1.46
N TYR A 265 22.92 -2.11 1.72
CA TYR A 265 21.53 -2.17 2.23
C TYR A 265 20.59 -2.89 1.25
N LEU A 266 20.56 -2.50 -0.02
CA LEU A 266 19.69 -3.13 -1.03
C LEU A 266 19.95 -4.64 -1.17
N THR A 267 21.23 -5.03 -1.16
CA THR A 267 21.64 -6.44 -1.22
C THR A 267 21.23 -7.18 0.06
N THR A 268 21.39 -6.55 1.23
CA THR A 268 20.99 -7.10 2.54
C THR A 268 19.48 -7.32 2.61
N MET A 269 18.68 -6.32 2.22
CA MET A 269 17.24 -6.43 2.11
C MET A 269 16.83 -7.60 1.22
N TYR A 270 17.35 -7.65 -0.02
CA TYR A 270 17.00 -8.69 -0.98
C TYR A 270 17.27 -10.08 -0.40
N ASN A 271 18.47 -10.29 0.14
CA ASN A 271 18.88 -11.57 0.72
C ASN A 271 18.07 -11.91 1.97
N ALA A 272 17.76 -10.94 2.84
CA ALA A 272 16.94 -11.16 4.03
C ALA A 272 15.53 -11.61 3.66
N ILE A 273 14.89 -10.94 2.69
CA ILE A 273 13.55 -11.32 2.23
C ILE A 273 13.59 -12.70 1.59
N ARG A 274 14.49 -12.95 0.63
CA ARG A 274 14.57 -14.24 -0.08
C ARG A 274 14.99 -15.39 0.84
N GLY A 275 15.81 -15.12 1.85
CA GLY A 275 16.22 -16.09 2.87
C GLY A 275 15.06 -16.68 3.69
N THR A 276 13.91 -16.00 3.73
CA THR A 276 12.68 -16.52 4.36
C THR A 276 11.88 -17.47 3.46
N GLY A 277 12.29 -17.64 2.19
CA GLY A 277 11.50 -18.32 1.16
C GLY A 277 10.41 -17.44 0.52
N SER A 278 10.35 -16.15 0.89
CA SER A 278 9.40 -15.21 0.33
C SER A 278 9.67 -14.94 -1.16
N ASN A 279 8.63 -15.12 -1.98
CA ASN A 279 8.67 -14.84 -3.42
C ASN A 279 7.93 -13.55 -3.80
N HIS A 280 7.57 -12.70 -2.83
CA HIS A 280 6.92 -11.41 -3.09
C HIS A 280 7.77 -10.51 -3.99
N LEU A 281 7.10 -9.57 -4.68
CA LEU A 281 7.79 -8.52 -5.41
C LEU A 281 8.62 -7.66 -4.45
N ILE A 282 9.81 -7.30 -4.90
CA ILE A 282 10.69 -6.34 -4.23
C ILE A 282 10.89 -5.15 -5.16
N MET A 283 10.48 -3.98 -4.71
CA MET A 283 10.62 -2.70 -5.38
C MET A 283 11.89 -2.00 -4.88
N MET A 284 12.74 -1.58 -5.83
CA MET A 284 13.98 -0.87 -5.56
C MET A 284 13.89 0.54 -6.16
N GLN A 285 14.34 1.54 -5.42
CA GLN A 285 14.35 2.94 -5.85
C GLN A 285 15.75 3.54 -5.68
N TRP A 286 16.14 4.45 -6.58
CA TRP A 286 17.30 5.33 -6.44
C TRP A 286 17.00 6.70 -7.04
N HIS A 287 17.21 7.76 -6.25
CA HIS A 287 16.82 9.13 -6.57
C HIS A 287 15.33 9.30 -6.95
N MET A 288 14.97 10.55 -7.22
CA MET A 288 13.69 10.92 -7.80
C MET A 288 13.94 11.64 -9.11
N GLY A 289 12.95 11.59 -9.99
CA GLY A 289 12.95 12.34 -11.25
C GLY A 289 12.62 13.83 -11.09
N TRP A 290 13.05 14.50 -10.01
CA TRP A 290 12.79 15.93 -9.77
C TRP A 290 13.34 16.83 -10.87
N PHE A 291 14.51 16.49 -11.40
CA PHE A 291 15.18 17.28 -12.42
C PHE A 291 15.14 16.57 -13.77
N PRO A 292 14.76 17.26 -14.85
CA PRO A 292 14.88 16.72 -16.21
C PRO A 292 16.31 16.18 -16.43
N ASN A 293 16.41 14.96 -16.94
CA ASN A 293 17.68 14.28 -17.23
C ASN A 293 18.56 13.89 -16.01
N GLY A 294 18.02 13.91 -14.78
CA GLY A 294 18.65 13.29 -13.61
C GLY A 294 18.54 11.75 -13.61
N TYR A 295 19.30 11.06 -12.76
CA TYR A 295 19.28 9.57 -12.71
C TYR A 295 17.93 8.98 -12.29
N GLY A 296 17.12 9.72 -11.54
CA GLY A 296 15.74 9.33 -11.28
C GLY A 296 14.90 9.20 -12.55
N ASN A 297 15.24 9.90 -13.64
CA ASN A 297 14.49 9.90 -14.89
C ASN A 297 15.01 8.91 -15.94
N ASP A 298 16.32 8.66 -16.01
CA ASP A 298 16.91 7.76 -17.02
C ASP A 298 17.02 6.30 -16.56
N LEU A 299 16.84 6.02 -15.26
CA LEU A 299 16.93 4.70 -14.65
C LEU A 299 18.27 3.97 -14.89
N SER A 300 19.33 4.70 -15.23
CA SER A 300 20.65 4.13 -15.52
C SER A 300 21.27 3.42 -14.30
N TRP A 301 20.85 3.81 -13.08
CA TRP A 301 21.21 3.16 -11.82
C TRP A 301 20.71 1.71 -11.71
N CYS A 302 19.66 1.31 -12.43
CA CYS A 302 19.12 -0.05 -12.38
C CYS A 302 20.18 -1.11 -12.74
N LYS A 303 21.11 -0.77 -13.65
CA LYS A 303 22.22 -1.66 -14.02
C LYS A 303 23.16 -1.96 -12.84
N GLN A 304 23.33 -1.01 -11.92
CA GLN A 304 24.18 -1.20 -10.73
C GLN A 304 23.56 -2.26 -9.80
N ILE A 305 22.24 -2.22 -9.60
CA ILE A 305 21.51 -3.24 -8.81
C ILE A 305 21.53 -4.60 -9.51
N ALA A 306 21.24 -4.63 -10.81
CA ALA A 306 21.29 -5.89 -11.58
C ALA A 306 22.69 -6.54 -11.56
N THR A 307 23.75 -5.74 -11.46
CA THR A 307 25.12 -6.24 -11.32
C THR A 307 25.41 -6.75 -9.91
N ALA A 308 24.92 -6.05 -8.88
CA ALA A 308 25.11 -6.43 -7.49
C ALA A 308 24.28 -7.67 -7.09
N ILE A 309 23.14 -7.90 -7.74
CA ILE A 309 22.20 -9.00 -7.46
C ILE A 309 21.89 -9.73 -8.79
N PRO A 310 22.85 -10.43 -9.40
CA PRO A 310 22.75 -10.94 -10.77
C PRO A 310 21.69 -12.03 -10.99
N THR A 311 21.25 -12.68 -9.91
CA THR A 311 20.21 -13.72 -9.92
C THR A 311 18.90 -13.23 -9.31
N ALA A 312 18.70 -11.91 -9.26
CA ALA A 312 17.49 -11.35 -8.67
C ALA A 312 16.23 -11.83 -9.42
N THR A 313 15.26 -12.32 -8.66
CA THR A 313 13.91 -12.63 -9.15
C THR A 313 12.90 -11.71 -8.51
N ASN A 314 11.79 -11.45 -9.20
CA ASN A 314 10.67 -10.66 -8.69
C ASN A 314 11.10 -9.28 -8.20
N LEU A 315 12.00 -8.65 -8.96
CA LEU A 315 12.56 -7.33 -8.66
C LEU A 315 12.00 -6.29 -9.64
N VAL A 316 11.52 -5.17 -9.11
CA VAL A 316 10.92 -4.07 -9.86
C VAL A 316 11.70 -2.80 -9.54
N TYR A 317 12.07 -2.04 -10.56
CA TYR A 317 12.68 -0.73 -10.38
C TYR A 317 11.61 0.35 -10.39
N THR A 318 11.63 1.23 -9.39
CA THR A 318 10.67 2.33 -9.24
C THR A 318 11.43 3.66 -9.26
N THR A 319 10.73 4.71 -9.70
CA THR A 319 11.17 6.09 -9.56
C THR A 319 9.94 6.98 -9.39
N HIS A 320 10.11 8.11 -8.70
CA HIS A 320 9.09 9.13 -8.64
C HIS A 320 9.27 10.12 -9.78
N LEU A 321 8.30 10.20 -10.68
CA LEU A 321 8.27 11.16 -11.76
C LEU A 321 7.46 12.37 -11.31
N TYR A 322 8.15 13.44 -10.90
CA TYR A 322 7.52 14.71 -10.59
C TYR A 322 7.75 15.65 -11.76
N TYR A 323 6.66 16.24 -12.28
CA TYR A 323 6.81 17.37 -13.20
C TYR A 323 7.27 18.58 -12.40
N TYR A 324 8.33 19.23 -12.87
CA TYR A 324 8.71 20.55 -12.39
C TYR A 324 7.53 21.50 -12.61
N ALA A 325 6.83 21.86 -11.53
CA ALA A 325 5.94 23.01 -11.55
C ALA A 325 6.85 24.24 -11.50
N PRO A 326 6.90 25.09 -12.54
CA PRO A 326 7.67 26.32 -12.46
C PRO A 326 7.19 27.14 -11.26
N THR A 327 8.15 27.54 -10.42
CA THR A 327 7.98 28.45 -9.28
C THR A 327 7.47 29.81 -9.71
#